data_AF-A0A7X7AT08-F1
#
_entry.id   AF-A0A7X7AT08-F1
#
_cell.length_a   1.000
_cell.length_b   1.000
_cell.length_c   1.000
_cell.angle_alpha   90.00
_cell.angle_beta   90.00
_cell.angle_gamma   90.00
#
_symmetry.space_group_name_H-M   'P 1'
#
loop_
_entity.id
_entity.type
_entity.pdbx_description
1 polymer ?
#
loop_
_entity_poly.entity_id
_entity_poly.type
_entity_poly.pdbx_seq_one_letter_code
_entity_poly.pdbx_strand_id
1 'polypeptide(L)'
;MYNSDNIVIYVGKAKVLFNRLKSYFNGKVTGKTKKLVSEISYFEYIVTNSETEAFILELNLIKKYDPKYNILLRDDKSYPYIELTNEKYPRLIIKRKININKKNNEIFGPYPNVYAARRLVNLINRLFPLRKCETMPKKVSLYYHISECLGYCEYKNIDISEMKNEILSILNGNDKLLIDKINEKIKINSESLNFEVCKELVEELDYINIIFQNQHVELSDNINRDIFNYYYKNSYLSIVIFFIRNGKLVGINNKIIPMINNIKETLEYYIVSFYGKNNIIPKEIIVPLKIDLILMSEILNAKVINVQKGNKKKLFDMAYNNAKINYEKEIKLIYNNESLTIGANEELKSILNLDKLHIIEAFDNSNLFGTFTVSGMVTFIDGSPSKKDYRKYKLSFDKNDDVASMKEVIYRRYFRVLKDKLVIPDLIVVDGGNNQINACKEVLDSLNLNIKVIGVKKDTNHSPSFIIDGDNYKNIEIDKKSNVFRLLSRIDEEVHNYTINYHKQIRSKGSISSVLDNINGLGEVRKKKLIKKYGSVNKIKEAEVYELAELIPLKVAEELHQYLSSD
;
A
#
# COMPACT_ATOMS: atom_id res chain seq x y z
N MET A 1 -23.84 4.89 -11.17
CA MET A 1 -24.51 6.01 -10.47
C MET A 1 -23.55 7.19 -10.43
N TYR A 2 -24.06 8.38 -10.73
CA TYR A 2 -23.29 9.61 -10.90
C TYR A 2 -23.75 10.67 -9.91
N ASN A 3 -22.83 11.54 -9.49
CA ASN A 3 -23.17 12.76 -8.75
C ASN A 3 -23.48 13.94 -9.68
N SER A 4 -23.77 15.11 -9.11
CA SER A 4 -24.05 16.36 -9.86
C SER A 4 -22.92 16.77 -10.80
N ASP A 5 -21.69 16.36 -10.49
CA ASP A 5 -20.47 16.73 -11.21
C ASP A 5 -20.11 15.70 -12.31
N ASN A 6 -21.03 14.79 -12.65
CA ASN A 6 -20.84 13.68 -13.60
C ASN A 6 -19.74 12.67 -13.22
N ILE A 7 -19.42 12.53 -11.92
CA ILE A 7 -18.43 11.58 -11.43
C ILE A 7 -19.13 10.26 -11.06
N VAL A 8 -18.56 9.13 -11.49
CA VAL A 8 -19.02 7.79 -11.07
C VAL A 8 -18.73 7.61 -9.59
N ILE A 9 -19.78 7.67 -8.76
CA ILE A 9 -19.65 7.52 -7.30
C ILE A 9 -19.93 6.09 -6.83
N TYR A 10 -20.67 5.30 -7.64
CA TYR A 10 -20.99 3.92 -7.34
C TYR A 10 -21.31 3.10 -8.60
N VAL A 11 -20.83 1.87 -8.65
CA VAL A 11 -21.11 0.84 -9.66
C VAL A 11 -21.70 -0.38 -8.95
N GLY A 12 -22.75 -0.97 -9.50
CA GLY A 12 -23.42 -2.13 -8.92
C GLY A 12 -24.02 -3.05 -10.00
N LYS A 13 -24.01 -4.37 -9.79
CA LYS A 13 -24.79 -5.31 -10.60
C LYS A 13 -26.24 -5.44 -10.09
N ALA A 14 -27.16 -5.77 -11.00
CA ALA A 14 -28.56 -6.05 -10.67
C ALA A 14 -29.14 -7.12 -11.59
N LYS A 15 -29.79 -8.14 -11.02
CA LYS A 15 -30.63 -9.08 -11.79
C LYS A 15 -31.93 -8.42 -12.26
N VAL A 16 -32.54 -7.64 -11.36
CA VAL A 16 -33.72 -6.82 -11.65
C VAL A 16 -33.45 -5.41 -11.14
N LEU A 17 -33.28 -4.46 -12.06
CA LEU A 17 -32.88 -3.09 -11.75
C LEU A 17 -33.88 -2.39 -10.82
N PHE A 18 -35.19 -2.58 -11.04
CA PHE A 18 -36.24 -1.98 -10.22
C PHE A 18 -36.12 -2.37 -8.74
N ASN A 19 -35.98 -3.66 -8.45
CA ASN A 19 -35.82 -4.16 -7.09
C ASN A 19 -34.52 -3.67 -6.45
N ARG A 20 -33.46 -3.57 -7.25
CA ARG A 20 -32.17 -3.05 -6.79
C ARG A 20 -32.27 -1.58 -6.37
N LEU A 21 -32.85 -0.74 -7.22
CA LEU A 21 -33.04 0.69 -6.91
C LEU A 21 -33.94 0.86 -5.67
N LYS A 22 -35.03 0.11 -5.58
CA LYS A 22 -35.94 0.14 -4.43
C LYS A 22 -35.22 -0.09 -3.09
N SER A 23 -34.17 -0.92 -3.05
CA SER A 23 -33.38 -1.17 -1.83
C SER A 23 -32.57 0.04 -1.34
N TYR A 24 -32.24 0.99 -2.21
CA TYR A 24 -31.56 2.23 -1.81
C TYR A 24 -32.53 3.29 -1.32
N PHE A 25 -33.76 3.31 -1.84
CA PHE A 25 -34.73 4.38 -1.58
C PHE A 25 -35.80 4.02 -0.55
N ASN A 26 -36.02 2.74 -0.24
CA ASN A 26 -36.99 2.29 0.75
C ASN A 26 -36.33 1.69 2.01
N GLY A 27 -36.51 2.33 3.16
CA GLY A 27 -36.15 1.81 4.50
C GLY A 27 -35.39 2.79 5.40
N LYS A 28 -35.11 2.41 6.65
CA LYS A 28 -34.18 3.12 7.54
C LYS A 28 -32.74 2.89 7.05
N VAL A 29 -32.30 3.66 6.05
CA VAL A 29 -30.94 3.63 5.52
C VAL A 29 -30.00 4.35 6.50
N THR A 30 -28.93 3.70 6.95
CA THR A 30 -27.98 4.23 7.95
C THR A 30 -26.62 4.56 7.34
N GLY A 31 -25.91 5.54 7.95
CA GLY A 31 -24.50 5.83 7.67
C GLY A 31 -24.17 6.14 6.20
N LYS A 32 -23.21 5.38 5.63
CA LYS A 32 -22.63 5.59 4.29
C LYS A 32 -23.64 5.45 3.16
N THR A 33 -24.62 4.54 3.26
CA THR A 33 -25.64 4.36 2.21
C THR A 33 -26.57 5.56 2.13
N LYS A 34 -26.89 6.22 3.27
CA LYS A 34 -27.66 7.47 3.27
C LYS A 34 -26.90 8.61 2.58
N LYS A 35 -25.59 8.70 2.81
CA LYS A 35 -24.71 9.67 2.16
C LYS A 35 -24.58 9.41 0.65
N LEU A 36 -24.41 8.15 0.25
CA LEU A 36 -24.44 7.75 -1.17
C LEU A 36 -25.72 8.25 -1.83
N VAL A 37 -26.89 7.94 -1.25
CA VAL A 37 -28.19 8.32 -1.82
C VAL A 37 -28.32 9.84 -1.94
N SER A 38 -27.84 10.62 -0.96
CA SER A 38 -27.87 12.08 -1.03
C SER A 38 -26.95 12.69 -2.11
N GLU A 39 -25.94 11.95 -2.57
CA GLU A 39 -24.99 12.41 -3.60
C GLU A 39 -25.36 11.94 -5.01
N ILE A 40 -26.36 11.05 -5.18
CA ILE A 40 -26.78 10.56 -6.50
C ILE A 40 -27.59 11.64 -7.23
N SER A 41 -27.17 11.98 -8.44
CA SER A 41 -27.91 12.83 -9.38
C SER A 41 -28.66 11.98 -10.42
N TYR A 42 -27.96 11.03 -11.07
CA TYR A 42 -28.57 10.12 -12.04
C TYR A 42 -27.82 8.77 -12.09
N PHE A 43 -28.34 7.82 -12.87
CA PHE A 43 -27.68 6.54 -13.11
C PHE A 43 -27.79 6.14 -14.58
N GLU A 44 -26.79 5.39 -15.04
CA GLU A 44 -26.79 4.70 -16.32
C GLU A 44 -26.75 3.19 -16.06
N TYR A 45 -27.14 2.40 -17.05
CA TYR A 45 -27.08 0.94 -16.98
C TYR A 45 -26.58 0.35 -18.29
N ILE A 46 -25.93 -0.81 -18.18
CA ILE A 46 -25.49 -1.63 -19.31
C ILE A 46 -26.15 -2.99 -19.15
N VAL A 47 -26.81 -3.46 -20.21
CA VAL A 47 -27.46 -4.78 -20.23
C VAL A 47 -26.42 -5.82 -20.63
N THR A 48 -26.34 -6.91 -19.87
CA THR A 48 -25.45 -8.05 -20.13
C THR A 48 -26.26 -9.32 -20.35
N ASN A 49 -25.65 -10.33 -20.98
CA ASN A 49 -26.32 -11.58 -21.35
C ASN A 49 -26.34 -12.60 -20.21
N SER A 50 -25.47 -12.45 -19.20
CA SER A 50 -25.42 -13.31 -18.02
C SER A 50 -25.10 -12.55 -16.74
N GLU A 51 -25.38 -13.18 -15.59
CA GLU A 51 -24.98 -12.65 -14.28
C GLU A 51 -23.46 -12.65 -14.10
N THR A 52 -22.77 -13.65 -14.67
CA THR A 52 -21.31 -13.75 -14.70
C THR A 52 -20.70 -12.57 -15.47
N GLU A 53 -21.25 -12.24 -16.63
CA GLU A 53 -20.83 -11.09 -17.43
C GLU A 53 -21.11 -9.76 -16.71
N ALA A 54 -22.29 -9.62 -16.10
CA ALA A 54 -22.64 -8.44 -15.28
C ALA A 54 -21.63 -8.21 -14.16
N PHE A 55 -21.24 -9.29 -13.47
CA PHE A 55 -20.27 -9.26 -12.37
C PHE A 55 -18.87 -8.86 -12.86
N ILE A 56 -18.40 -9.47 -13.96
CA ILE A 56 -17.08 -9.15 -14.54
C ILE A 56 -17.05 -7.69 -15.00
N LEU A 57 -18.12 -7.22 -15.63
CA LEU A 57 -18.25 -5.83 -16.07
C LEU A 57 -18.24 -4.87 -14.88
N GLU A 58 -19.01 -5.18 -13.82
CA GLU A 58 -19.00 -4.42 -12.56
C GLU A 58 -17.57 -4.28 -12.00
N LEU A 59 -16.83 -5.38 -11.89
CA LEU A 59 -15.44 -5.36 -11.41
C LEU A 59 -14.54 -4.46 -12.28
N ASN A 60 -14.67 -4.55 -13.60
CA ASN A 60 -13.87 -3.76 -14.53
C ASN A 60 -14.18 -2.28 -14.42
N LEU A 61 -15.46 -1.91 -14.28
CA LEU A 61 -15.89 -0.52 -14.10
C LEU A 61 -15.47 0.03 -12.74
N ILE A 62 -15.53 -0.76 -11.67
CA ILE A 62 -15.01 -0.36 -10.35
C ILE A 62 -13.51 -0.11 -10.42
N LYS A 63 -12.74 -0.98 -11.08
CA LYS A 63 -11.30 -0.77 -11.29
C LYS A 63 -11.00 0.46 -12.14
N LYS A 64 -11.81 0.72 -13.17
CA LYS A 64 -11.63 1.85 -14.09
C LYS A 64 -11.89 3.18 -13.40
N TYR A 65 -12.94 3.26 -12.59
CA TYR A 65 -13.44 4.53 -12.03
C TYR A 65 -13.05 4.77 -10.56
N ASP A 66 -12.57 3.76 -9.83
CA ASP A 66 -12.32 3.81 -8.36
C ASP A 66 -13.42 4.56 -7.58
N PRO A 67 -14.71 4.16 -7.72
CA PRO A 67 -15.82 4.96 -7.23
C PRO A 67 -15.79 5.08 -5.70
N LYS A 68 -16.07 6.29 -5.19
CA LYS A 68 -16.03 6.65 -3.77
C LYS A 68 -16.76 5.66 -2.85
N TYR A 69 -17.94 5.17 -3.28
CA TYR A 69 -18.79 4.29 -2.47
C TYR A 69 -18.70 2.81 -2.85
N ASN A 70 -17.84 2.42 -3.79
CA ASN A 70 -17.49 1.02 -3.93
C ASN A 70 -16.46 0.66 -2.87
N ILE A 71 -16.52 -0.58 -2.35
CA ILE A 71 -15.73 -1.02 -1.21
C ILE A 71 -14.24 -0.79 -1.49
N LEU A 72 -13.67 0.17 -0.75
CA LEU A 72 -12.28 0.59 -0.81
C LEU A 72 -11.36 -0.55 -0.37
N LEU A 73 -10.87 -1.34 -1.33
CA LEU A 73 -9.74 -2.25 -1.14
C LEU A 73 -8.42 -1.51 -1.40
N ARG A 74 -8.25 -0.35 -0.75
CA ARG A 74 -7.12 0.57 -1.01
C ARG A 74 -5.78 0.08 -0.51
N ASP A 75 -5.74 -0.90 0.38
CA ASP A 75 -4.47 -1.51 0.79
C ASP A 75 -4.72 -2.92 1.27
N ASP A 76 -4.23 -3.91 0.53
CA ASP A 76 -3.90 -5.22 1.08
C ASP A 76 -2.54 -5.61 0.53
N LYS A 77 -1.61 -5.85 1.45
CA LYS A 77 -0.23 -6.22 1.17
C LYS A 77 -0.22 -7.44 0.25
N SER A 78 0.47 -7.34 -0.89
CA SER A 78 0.80 -8.50 -1.72
C SER A 78 1.51 -9.55 -0.86
N TYR A 79 0.97 -10.76 -0.79
CA TYR A 79 1.53 -11.82 0.06
C TYR A 79 2.88 -12.28 -0.45
N PRO A 80 3.81 -12.60 0.45
CA PRO A 80 5.04 -13.28 0.07
C PRO A 80 4.74 -14.73 -0.28
N TYR A 81 5.28 -15.14 -1.42
CA TYR A 81 5.35 -16.51 -1.89
C TYR A 81 6.82 -16.89 -2.01
N ILE A 82 7.10 -18.19 -1.90
CA ILE A 82 8.41 -18.74 -2.18
C ILE A 82 8.35 -19.37 -3.57
N GLU A 83 9.28 -19.02 -4.45
CA GLU A 83 9.43 -19.61 -5.77
C GLU A 83 10.73 -20.40 -5.83
N LEU A 84 10.65 -21.64 -6.28
CA LEU A 84 11.79 -22.39 -6.78
C LEU A 84 11.88 -22.14 -8.29
N THR A 85 12.94 -21.45 -8.73
CA THR A 85 13.06 -20.99 -10.12
C THR A 85 13.28 -22.16 -11.08
N ASN A 86 12.69 -22.11 -12.27
CA ASN A 86 12.83 -23.16 -13.29
C ASN A 86 14.12 -23.09 -14.15
N GLU A 87 15.22 -22.63 -13.57
CA GLU A 87 16.54 -22.62 -14.24
C GLU A 87 17.25 -23.97 -14.04
N LYS A 88 18.23 -24.32 -14.89
CA LYS A 88 19.02 -25.59 -14.78
C LYS A 88 19.53 -25.83 -13.35
N TYR A 89 19.97 -24.76 -12.69
CA TYR A 89 20.31 -24.76 -11.27
C TYR A 89 19.39 -23.76 -10.56
N PRO A 90 18.38 -24.25 -9.80
CA PRO A 90 17.30 -23.44 -9.28
C PRO A 90 17.77 -22.61 -8.09
N ARG A 91 17.03 -21.53 -7.83
CA ARG A 91 17.17 -20.63 -6.70
C ARG A 91 15.85 -20.60 -5.95
N LEU A 92 15.94 -20.48 -4.63
CA LEU A 92 14.78 -20.30 -3.77
C LEU A 92 14.64 -18.82 -3.42
N ILE A 93 13.59 -18.17 -3.94
CA ILE A 93 13.41 -16.72 -3.85
C ILE A 93 12.03 -16.34 -3.33
N ILE A 94 11.93 -15.20 -2.64
CA ILE A 94 10.65 -14.67 -2.18
C ILE A 94 10.09 -13.73 -3.25
N LYS A 95 8.85 -13.95 -3.69
CA LYS A 95 8.13 -13.05 -4.59
C LYS A 95 6.85 -12.54 -3.96
N ARG A 96 6.53 -11.28 -4.26
CA ARG A 96 5.24 -10.66 -3.91
C ARG A 96 4.32 -10.48 -5.11
N LYS A 97 4.89 -10.42 -6.33
CA LYS A 97 4.14 -10.38 -7.59
C LYS A 97 4.39 -11.69 -8.32
N ILE A 98 3.35 -12.49 -8.45
CA ILE A 98 3.39 -13.73 -9.23
C ILE A 98 2.96 -13.39 -10.65
N ASN A 99 3.74 -13.83 -11.64
CA ASN A 99 3.29 -13.82 -13.02
C ASN A 99 2.64 -15.16 -13.32
N ILE A 100 1.30 -15.21 -13.21
CA ILE A 100 0.49 -16.43 -13.37
C ILE A 100 0.64 -17.02 -14.79
N ASN A 101 1.02 -16.21 -15.77
CA ASN A 101 1.16 -16.64 -17.17
C ASN A 101 2.46 -17.41 -17.47
N LYS A 102 3.41 -17.50 -16.52
CA LYS A 102 4.57 -18.39 -16.65
C LYS A 102 4.19 -19.79 -16.17
N LYS A 103 3.90 -20.69 -17.10
CA LYS A 103 3.39 -22.06 -16.86
C LYS A 103 4.26 -22.98 -15.97
N ASN A 104 5.49 -22.61 -15.60
CA ASN A 104 6.46 -23.53 -14.98
C ASN A 104 7.12 -23.02 -13.69
N ASN A 105 6.45 -22.20 -12.87
CA ASN A 105 7.03 -21.79 -11.59
C ASN A 105 6.48 -22.64 -10.44
N GLU A 106 7.38 -23.31 -9.72
CA GLU A 106 7.09 -24.03 -8.46
C GLU A 106 6.95 -22.99 -7.35
N ILE A 107 5.71 -22.51 -7.13
CA ILE A 107 5.40 -21.42 -6.19
C ILE A 107 4.63 -21.97 -4.98
N PHE A 108 5.10 -21.59 -3.79
CA PHE A 108 4.61 -22.04 -2.49
C PHE A 108 4.14 -20.84 -1.67
N GLY A 109 3.06 -21.03 -0.92
CA GLY A 109 2.43 -19.99 -0.09
C GLY A 109 0.93 -19.84 -0.34
N PRO A 110 0.31 -18.71 0.03
CA PRO A 110 0.93 -17.51 0.61
C PRO A 110 1.43 -17.73 2.05
N TYR A 111 2.51 -17.07 2.42
CA TYR A 111 3.01 -17.07 3.80
C TYR A 111 2.40 -15.90 4.60
N PRO A 112 2.20 -16.05 5.94
CA PRO A 112 1.52 -15.06 6.76
C PRO A 112 2.15 -13.67 6.70
N ASN A 113 3.49 -13.63 6.63
CA ASN A 113 4.25 -12.41 6.49
C ASN A 113 5.61 -12.71 5.83
N VAL A 114 6.32 -11.65 5.45
CA VAL A 114 7.59 -11.75 4.72
C VAL A 114 8.70 -12.30 5.59
N TYR A 115 8.65 -12.07 6.90
CA TYR A 115 9.63 -12.61 7.84
C TYR A 115 9.54 -14.14 7.90
N ALA A 116 8.33 -14.71 7.99
CA ALA A 116 8.11 -16.15 7.98
C ALA A 116 8.62 -16.79 6.68
N ALA A 117 8.27 -16.21 5.52
CA ALA A 117 8.79 -16.67 4.23
C ALA A 117 10.33 -16.59 4.18
N ARG A 118 10.91 -15.49 4.66
CA ARG A 118 12.36 -15.27 4.64
C ARG A 118 13.11 -16.22 5.57
N ARG A 119 12.59 -16.52 6.75
CA ARG A 119 13.17 -17.53 7.64
C ARG A 119 13.21 -18.90 6.99
N LEU A 120 12.09 -19.36 6.42
CA LEU A 120 12.04 -20.66 5.74
C LEU A 120 12.99 -20.73 4.54
N VAL A 121 13.05 -19.68 3.71
CA VAL A 121 14.00 -19.60 2.59
C VAL A 121 15.45 -19.65 3.08
N ASN A 122 15.79 -18.92 4.13
CA ASN A 122 17.14 -18.90 4.69
C ASN A 122 17.52 -20.27 5.25
N LEU A 123 16.63 -20.92 6.00
CA LEU A 123 16.84 -22.26 6.53
C LEU A 123 17.09 -23.28 5.42
N ILE A 124 16.20 -23.36 4.42
CA ILE A 124 16.38 -24.27 3.28
C ILE A 124 17.70 -23.96 2.56
N ASN A 125 18.06 -22.69 2.41
CA ASN A 125 19.34 -22.30 1.81
C ASN A 125 20.58 -22.69 2.62
N ARG A 126 20.48 -22.90 3.94
CA ARG A 126 21.56 -23.41 4.80
C ARG A 126 21.65 -24.94 4.77
N LEU A 127 20.50 -25.61 4.70
CA LEU A 127 20.43 -27.07 4.64
C LEU A 127 20.83 -27.62 3.27
N PHE A 128 20.51 -26.87 2.21
CA PHE A 128 20.72 -27.28 0.82
C PHE A 128 21.64 -26.31 0.09
N PRO A 129 22.73 -26.79 -0.53
CA PRO A 129 23.71 -25.95 -1.22
C PRO A 129 23.23 -25.46 -2.59
N LEU A 130 22.07 -24.80 -2.62
CA LEU A 130 21.47 -24.19 -3.81
C LEU A 130 22.33 -23.02 -4.33
N ARG A 131 22.18 -22.74 -5.63
CA ARG A 131 22.78 -21.56 -6.25
C ARG A 131 22.29 -20.29 -5.55
N LYS A 132 23.22 -19.41 -5.17
CA LYS A 132 22.92 -18.12 -4.56
C LYS A 132 23.06 -16.93 -5.52
N CYS A 133 23.91 -17.04 -6.53
CA CYS A 133 24.23 -15.92 -7.43
C CYS A 133 23.09 -15.59 -8.40
N GLU A 134 22.81 -14.29 -8.58
CA GLU A 134 21.80 -13.83 -9.53
C GLU A 134 22.21 -14.08 -10.98
N THR A 135 23.42 -13.68 -11.34
CA THR A 135 24.10 -13.98 -12.60
C THR A 135 25.22 -14.97 -12.33
N MET A 136 25.48 -15.90 -13.25
CA MET A 136 26.56 -16.89 -13.09
C MET A 136 27.92 -16.23 -13.29
N PRO A 137 28.78 -16.15 -12.24
CA PRO A 137 30.16 -15.71 -12.39
C PRO A 137 31.02 -16.80 -13.06
N LYS A 138 32.28 -16.50 -13.38
CA LYS A 138 33.24 -17.47 -13.93
C LYS A 138 34.00 -18.30 -12.88
N LYS A 139 34.04 -17.84 -11.61
CA LYS A 139 34.76 -18.48 -10.51
C LYS A 139 33.83 -18.76 -9.33
N VAL A 140 34.19 -19.73 -8.50
CA VAL A 140 33.50 -20.02 -7.24
C VAL A 140 33.54 -18.85 -6.24
N SER A 141 32.51 -18.77 -5.40
CA SER A 141 32.35 -17.72 -4.37
C SER A 141 32.61 -18.26 -2.97
N LEU A 142 32.59 -17.38 -1.96
CA LEU A 142 32.70 -17.78 -0.55
C LEU A 142 31.69 -18.88 -0.16
N TYR A 143 30.46 -18.81 -0.67
CA TYR A 143 29.43 -19.83 -0.42
C TYR A 143 29.84 -21.24 -0.82
N TYR A 144 30.70 -21.39 -1.82
CA TYR A 144 31.27 -22.70 -2.16
C TYR A 144 32.26 -23.17 -1.11
N HIS A 145 33.17 -22.30 -0.67
CA HIS A 145 34.18 -22.63 0.34
C HIS A 145 33.58 -22.97 1.71
N ILE A 146 32.41 -22.42 2.04
CA ILE A 146 31.65 -22.76 3.26
C ILE A 146 30.58 -23.84 3.03
N SER A 147 30.60 -24.53 1.89
CA SER A 147 29.68 -25.64 1.55
C SER A 147 28.19 -25.29 1.49
N GLU A 148 27.83 -24.02 1.25
CA GLU A 148 26.44 -23.55 1.03
C GLU A 148 26.07 -23.41 -0.47
N CYS A 149 26.99 -23.74 -1.36
CA CYS A 149 26.80 -23.75 -2.81
C CYS A 149 27.72 -24.80 -3.43
N LEU A 150 27.24 -25.57 -4.41
CA LEU A 150 28.08 -26.58 -5.10
C LEU A 150 29.01 -26.00 -6.18
N GLY A 151 29.14 -24.68 -6.27
CA GLY A 151 30.05 -24.05 -7.24
C GLY A 151 29.57 -24.18 -8.69
N TYR A 152 28.27 -24.12 -8.91
CA TYR A 152 27.60 -24.26 -10.23
C TYR A 152 28.13 -23.36 -11.37
N CYS A 153 28.86 -22.30 -11.02
CA CYS A 153 29.52 -21.39 -11.96
C CYS A 153 30.73 -22.03 -12.66
N GLU A 154 31.44 -22.90 -11.96
CA GLU A 154 32.70 -23.50 -12.42
C GLU A 154 32.51 -24.99 -12.75
N TYR A 155 31.77 -25.70 -11.90
CA TYR A 155 31.49 -27.13 -12.06
C TYR A 155 30.20 -27.35 -12.88
N LYS A 156 30.33 -28.07 -13.99
CA LYS A 156 29.23 -28.40 -14.89
C LYS A 156 28.67 -29.80 -14.61
N ASN A 157 27.38 -29.98 -14.89
CA ASN A 157 26.65 -31.26 -14.80
C ASN A 157 26.52 -31.83 -13.39
N ILE A 158 26.38 -30.95 -12.40
CA ILE A 158 25.98 -31.35 -11.05
C ILE A 158 24.54 -31.86 -11.10
N ASP A 159 24.31 -33.10 -10.70
CA ASP A 159 22.95 -33.60 -10.50
C ASP A 159 22.41 -33.09 -9.17
N ILE A 160 21.22 -32.49 -9.24
CA ILE A 160 20.52 -31.88 -8.11
C ILE A 160 19.08 -32.41 -8.00
N SER A 161 18.76 -33.47 -8.73
CA SER A 161 17.38 -33.97 -8.84
C SER A 161 16.85 -34.42 -7.49
N GLU A 162 17.65 -35.14 -6.71
CA GLU A 162 17.32 -35.58 -5.35
C GLU A 162 17.10 -34.39 -4.41
N MET A 163 18.07 -33.46 -4.35
CA MET A 163 17.96 -32.23 -3.56
C MET A 163 16.72 -31.41 -3.94
N LYS A 164 16.43 -31.29 -5.24
CA LYS A 164 15.23 -30.60 -5.73
C LYS A 164 13.96 -31.29 -5.19
N ASN A 165 13.89 -32.61 -5.26
CA ASN A 165 12.75 -33.38 -4.76
C ASN A 165 12.57 -33.25 -3.25
N GLU A 166 13.67 -33.25 -2.47
CA GLU A 166 13.62 -33.01 -1.02
C GLU A 166 13.08 -31.62 -0.69
N ILE A 167 13.60 -30.57 -1.35
CA ILE A 167 13.11 -29.19 -1.18
C ILE A 167 11.63 -29.08 -1.54
N LEU A 168 11.21 -29.69 -2.65
CA LEU A 168 9.81 -29.75 -3.05
C LEU A 168 8.95 -30.47 -2.02
N SER A 169 9.45 -31.56 -1.43
CA SER A 169 8.76 -32.30 -0.36
C SER A 169 8.57 -31.42 0.89
N ILE A 170 9.62 -30.72 1.31
CA ILE A 170 9.60 -29.80 2.48
C ILE A 170 8.63 -28.65 2.24
N LEU A 171 8.70 -27.99 1.07
CA LEU A 171 7.79 -26.89 0.73
C LEU A 171 6.34 -27.35 0.57
N ASN A 172 6.13 -28.65 0.34
CA ASN A 172 4.83 -29.31 0.37
C ASN A 172 4.44 -29.83 1.78
N GLY A 173 5.14 -29.43 2.85
CA GLY A 173 4.72 -29.69 4.23
C GLY A 173 5.20 -31.03 4.82
N ASN A 174 6.24 -31.63 4.25
CA ASN A 174 6.98 -32.72 4.87
C ASN A 174 7.91 -32.19 5.97
N ASP A 175 7.32 -31.82 7.11
CA ASP A 175 8.03 -31.23 8.24
C ASP A 175 9.04 -32.22 8.87
N LYS A 176 8.74 -33.52 8.81
CA LYS A 176 9.63 -34.58 9.31
C LYS A 176 10.97 -34.56 8.57
N LEU A 177 10.95 -34.51 7.23
CA LEU A 177 12.18 -34.45 6.43
C LEU A 177 13.00 -33.19 6.76
N LEU A 178 12.35 -32.05 7.00
CA LEU A 178 13.03 -30.81 7.40
C LEU A 178 13.69 -30.97 8.77
N ILE A 179 12.97 -31.49 9.76
CA ILE A 179 13.47 -31.75 11.12
C ILE A 179 14.65 -32.73 11.09
N ASP A 180 14.53 -33.82 10.35
CA ASP A 180 15.58 -34.85 10.23
C ASP A 180 16.87 -34.25 9.63
N LYS A 181 16.77 -33.41 8.59
CA LYS A 181 17.92 -32.69 8.02
C LYS A 181 18.57 -31.70 8.98
N ILE A 182 17.77 -30.99 9.78
CA ILE A 182 18.31 -30.07 10.80
C ILE A 182 19.07 -30.85 11.86
N ASN A 183 18.51 -31.96 12.35
CA ASN A 183 19.16 -32.84 13.32
C ASN A 183 20.47 -33.43 12.78
N GLU A 184 20.49 -33.85 11.51
CA GLU A 184 21.71 -34.31 10.84
C GLU A 184 22.79 -33.22 10.81
N LYS A 185 22.43 -31.99 10.45
CA LYS A 185 23.35 -30.85 10.46
C LYS A 185 23.84 -30.47 11.85
N ILE A 186 22.97 -30.55 12.87
CA ILE A 186 23.37 -30.35 14.28
C ILE A 186 24.41 -31.40 14.67
N LYS A 187 24.18 -32.68 14.34
CA LYS A 187 25.11 -33.77 14.65
C LYS A 187 26.49 -33.53 14.03
N ILE A 188 26.53 -33.24 12.72
CA ILE A 188 27.78 -32.99 11.98
C ILE A 188 28.56 -31.81 12.58
N ASN A 189 27.88 -30.70 12.88
CA ASN A 189 28.53 -29.51 13.45
C ASN A 189 28.98 -29.74 14.90
N SER A 190 28.24 -30.56 15.67
CA SER A 190 28.60 -30.92 17.04
C SER A 190 29.87 -31.77 17.07
N GLU A 191 29.94 -32.77 16.17
CA GLU A 191 31.14 -33.61 15.98
C GLU A 191 32.35 -32.78 15.51
N SER A 192 32.11 -31.70 14.77
CA SER A 192 33.14 -30.76 14.30
C SER A 192 33.47 -29.63 15.31
N LEU A 193 32.91 -29.66 16.52
CA LEU A 193 33.07 -28.66 17.58
C LEU A 193 32.61 -27.22 17.19
N ASN A 194 31.72 -27.10 16.20
CA ASN A 194 31.14 -25.83 15.74
C ASN A 194 29.92 -25.43 16.59
N PHE A 195 30.14 -25.16 17.89
CA PHE A 195 29.06 -24.98 18.86
C PHE A 195 28.14 -23.77 18.58
N GLU A 196 28.66 -22.70 17.98
CA GLU A 196 27.85 -21.52 17.62
C GLU A 196 26.80 -21.88 16.55
N VAL A 197 27.21 -22.59 15.51
CA VAL A 197 26.33 -23.05 14.43
C VAL A 197 25.31 -24.07 14.97
N CYS A 198 25.74 -24.97 15.86
CA CYS A 198 24.83 -25.90 16.53
C CYS A 198 23.76 -25.18 17.32
N LYS A 199 24.13 -24.18 18.13
CA LYS A 199 23.19 -23.41 18.93
C LYS A 199 22.15 -22.73 18.06
N GLU A 200 22.55 -22.08 16.97
CA GLU A 200 21.61 -21.48 16.02
C GLU A 200 20.64 -22.50 15.41
N LEU A 201 21.12 -23.68 15.02
CA LEU A 201 20.27 -24.73 14.43
C LEU A 201 19.30 -25.32 15.46
N VAL A 202 19.70 -25.46 16.72
CA VAL A 202 18.84 -25.89 17.83
C VAL A 202 17.76 -24.86 18.10
N GLU A 203 18.11 -23.57 18.19
CA GLU A 203 17.14 -22.49 18.38
C GLU A 203 16.13 -22.42 17.22
N GLU A 204 16.58 -22.62 15.97
CA GLU A 204 15.70 -22.68 14.81
C GLU A 204 14.79 -23.92 14.85
N LEU A 205 15.30 -25.07 15.29
CA LEU A 205 14.53 -26.30 15.47
C LEU A 205 13.43 -26.14 16.54
N ASP A 206 13.76 -25.53 17.69
CA ASP A 206 12.80 -25.26 18.76
C ASP A 206 11.69 -24.34 18.29
N TYR A 207 12.05 -23.29 17.55
CA TYR A 207 11.06 -22.38 16.94
C TYR A 207 10.14 -23.11 15.95
N ILE A 208 10.70 -23.97 15.11
CA ILE A 208 9.96 -24.80 14.16
C ILE A 208 9.00 -25.74 14.89
N ASN A 209 9.47 -26.42 15.94
CA ASN A 209 8.66 -27.31 16.76
C ASN A 209 7.50 -26.58 17.42
N ILE A 210 7.71 -25.36 17.95
CA ILE A 210 6.64 -24.53 18.53
C ILE A 210 5.58 -24.16 17.48
N ILE A 211 6.00 -23.84 16.24
CA ILE A 211 5.06 -23.53 15.15
C ILE A 211 4.25 -24.76 14.74
N PHE A 212 4.90 -25.91 14.60
CA PHE A 212 4.25 -27.13 14.11
C PHE A 212 3.41 -27.83 15.19
N GLN A 213 3.83 -27.82 16.46
CA GLN A 213 3.06 -28.36 17.59
C GLN A 213 1.73 -27.62 17.82
N ASN A 214 1.66 -26.33 17.48
CA ASN A 214 0.44 -25.52 17.65
C ASN A 214 -0.58 -25.68 16.50
N GLN A 215 -0.32 -26.51 15.48
CA GLN A 215 -1.22 -26.72 14.33
C GLN A 215 -2.09 -27.98 14.50
N HIS A 216 -2.96 -28.00 15.51
CA HIS A 216 -3.83 -29.15 15.82
C HIS A 216 -5.04 -29.39 14.87
N VAL A 217 -5.02 -28.85 13.65
CA VAL A 217 -6.13 -29.04 12.70
C VAL A 217 -5.62 -29.46 11.33
N GLU A 218 -5.20 -30.72 11.24
CA GLU A 218 -4.80 -31.35 9.98
C GLU A 218 -6.03 -31.95 9.27
N LEU A 219 -6.16 -31.66 7.99
CA LEU A 219 -6.98 -32.42 7.05
C LEU A 219 -6.08 -33.44 6.35
N SER A 220 -6.47 -34.71 6.33
CA SER A 220 -5.65 -35.82 5.82
C SER A 220 -5.57 -35.94 4.29
N ASP A 221 -6.17 -35.02 3.55
CA ASP A 221 -6.41 -35.15 2.11
C ASP A 221 -5.42 -34.38 1.22
N ASN A 222 -4.37 -33.78 1.79
CA ASN A 222 -3.29 -33.08 1.09
C ASN A 222 -3.74 -32.07 0.00
N ILE A 223 -4.96 -31.53 0.13
CA ILE A 223 -5.52 -30.59 -0.84
C ILE A 223 -5.32 -29.16 -0.34
N ASN A 224 -4.81 -28.30 -1.22
CA ASN A 224 -4.75 -26.86 -1.00
C ASN A 224 -6.16 -26.26 -1.01
N ARG A 225 -6.48 -25.51 0.05
CA ARG A 225 -7.77 -24.83 0.21
C ARG A 225 -7.62 -23.45 0.80
N ASP A 226 -8.56 -22.57 0.46
CA ASP A 226 -8.76 -21.34 1.21
C ASP A 226 -10.16 -21.38 1.83
N ILE A 227 -10.27 -20.95 3.09
CA ILE A 227 -11.54 -20.94 3.82
C ILE A 227 -11.88 -19.49 4.15
N PHE A 228 -12.97 -18.99 3.56
CA PHE A 228 -13.49 -17.65 3.80
C PHE A 228 -14.62 -17.70 4.82
N ASN A 229 -14.54 -16.86 5.85
CA ASN A 229 -15.64 -16.63 6.76
C ASN A 229 -15.70 -15.17 7.21
N TYR A 230 -16.78 -14.77 7.88
CA TYR A 230 -16.98 -13.39 8.29
C TYR A 230 -17.79 -13.25 9.58
N TYR A 231 -17.62 -12.10 10.23
CA TYR A 231 -18.48 -11.61 11.29
C TYR A 231 -19.02 -10.22 10.92
N TYR A 232 -20.33 -10.02 11.05
CA TYR A 232 -21.00 -8.77 10.73
C TYR A 232 -21.61 -8.15 11.99
N LYS A 233 -21.23 -6.91 12.31
CA LYS A 233 -21.81 -6.13 13.40
C LYS A 233 -21.62 -4.63 13.14
N ASN A 234 -22.58 -3.81 13.58
CA ASN A 234 -22.56 -2.34 13.47
C ASN A 234 -22.20 -1.78 12.07
N SER A 235 -22.72 -2.37 10.99
CA SER A 235 -22.43 -1.97 9.60
C SER A 235 -20.98 -2.23 9.15
N TYR A 236 -20.25 -3.07 9.87
CA TYR A 236 -18.90 -3.49 9.55
C TYR A 236 -18.83 -5.00 9.37
N LEU A 237 -18.03 -5.42 8.40
CA LEU A 237 -17.77 -6.81 8.07
C LEU A 237 -16.30 -7.12 8.35
N SER A 238 -16.05 -7.98 9.34
CA SER A 238 -14.73 -8.57 9.58
C SER A 238 -14.66 -9.88 8.80
N ILE A 239 -13.81 -9.94 7.78
CA ILE A 239 -13.59 -11.10 6.92
C ILE A 239 -12.29 -11.76 7.33
N VAL A 240 -12.31 -13.10 7.39
CA VAL A 240 -11.14 -13.93 7.65
C VAL A 240 -10.97 -14.95 6.55
N ILE A 241 -9.71 -15.17 6.17
CA ILE A 241 -9.28 -16.20 5.23
C ILE A 241 -8.28 -17.08 5.94
N PHE A 242 -8.53 -18.39 5.97
CA PHE A 242 -7.53 -19.38 6.36
C PHE A 242 -6.91 -19.99 5.10
N PHE A 243 -5.59 -19.99 5.04
CA PHE A 243 -4.83 -20.64 3.99
C PHE A 243 -4.46 -22.04 4.43
N ILE A 244 -5.08 -23.05 3.81
CA ILE A 244 -4.76 -24.46 4.01
C ILE A 244 -3.88 -24.92 2.85
N ARG A 245 -2.67 -25.38 3.14
CA ARG A 245 -1.78 -25.96 2.13
C ARG A 245 -1.44 -27.38 2.54
N ASN A 246 -1.64 -28.31 1.61
CA ASN A 246 -1.49 -29.75 1.85
C ASN A 246 -2.14 -30.22 3.16
N GLY A 247 -3.38 -29.77 3.39
CA GLY A 247 -4.15 -30.15 4.58
C GLY A 247 -3.81 -29.42 5.88
N LYS A 248 -2.76 -28.59 5.90
CA LYS A 248 -2.30 -27.84 7.10
C LYS A 248 -2.64 -26.35 7.02
N LEU A 249 -2.99 -25.74 8.17
CA LEU A 249 -3.24 -24.31 8.27
C LEU A 249 -1.91 -23.54 8.30
N VAL A 250 -1.52 -22.96 7.16
CA VAL A 250 -0.24 -22.25 7.02
C VAL A 250 -0.34 -20.75 7.27
N GLY A 251 -1.55 -20.20 7.31
CA GLY A 251 -1.72 -18.77 7.55
C GLY A 251 -3.14 -18.29 7.66
N ILE A 252 -3.26 -17.06 8.16
CA ILE A 252 -4.53 -16.37 8.39
C ILE A 252 -4.42 -14.97 7.78
N ASN A 253 -5.47 -14.51 7.10
CA ASN A 253 -5.63 -13.12 6.69
C ASN A 253 -6.94 -12.57 7.23
N ASN A 254 -6.90 -11.35 7.78
CA ASN A 254 -8.07 -10.69 8.37
C ASN A 254 -8.23 -9.31 7.76
N LYS A 255 -9.47 -8.91 7.50
CA LYS A 255 -9.79 -7.56 7.00
C LYS A 255 -11.10 -7.08 7.62
N ILE A 256 -11.16 -5.81 8.01
CA ILE A 256 -12.42 -5.16 8.35
C ILE A 256 -12.77 -4.17 7.25
N ILE A 257 -13.99 -4.27 6.73
CA ILE A 257 -14.53 -3.36 5.72
C ILE A 257 -15.88 -2.80 6.17
N PRO A 258 -16.17 -1.53 5.88
CA PRO A 258 -17.52 -1.00 6.06
C PRO A 258 -18.47 -1.63 5.03
N MET A 259 -19.71 -1.90 5.45
CA MET A 259 -20.73 -2.47 4.59
C MET A 259 -21.60 -1.37 3.97
N ILE A 260 -21.78 -1.42 2.66
CA ILE A 260 -22.61 -0.45 1.89
C ILE A 260 -23.82 -1.17 1.25
N ASN A 261 -23.63 -2.43 0.83
CA ASN A 261 -24.66 -3.30 0.22
C ASN A 261 -25.08 -4.43 1.18
N ASN A 262 -25.67 -5.50 0.62
CA ASN A 262 -25.87 -6.76 1.32
C ASN A 262 -24.55 -7.54 1.53
N ILE A 263 -24.58 -8.46 2.48
CA ILE A 263 -23.43 -9.30 2.88
C ILE A 263 -22.96 -10.21 1.74
N LYS A 264 -23.90 -10.77 0.95
CA LYS A 264 -23.60 -11.71 -0.14
C LYS A 264 -22.67 -11.08 -1.16
N GLU A 265 -23.08 -9.97 -1.75
CA GLU A 265 -22.33 -9.26 -2.79
C GLU A 265 -21.01 -8.71 -2.26
N THR A 266 -21.02 -8.20 -1.03
CA THR A 266 -19.80 -7.69 -0.38
C THR A 266 -18.74 -8.78 -0.27
N LEU A 267 -19.14 -10.00 0.13
CA LEU A 267 -18.22 -11.14 0.21
C LEU A 267 -17.79 -11.64 -1.17
N GLU A 268 -18.72 -11.76 -2.13
CA GLU A 268 -18.42 -12.16 -3.50
C GLU A 268 -17.38 -11.22 -4.13
N TYR A 269 -17.61 -9.91 -4.03
CA TYR A 269 -16.67 -8.88 -4.49
C TYR A 269 -15.31 -9.01 -3.80
N TYR A 270 -15.31 -9.18 -2.48
CA TYR A 270 -14.07 -9.33 -1.72
C TYR A 270 -13.26 -10.56 -2.16
N ILE A 271 -13.90 -11.71 -2.33
CA ILE A 271 -13.24 -12.96 -2.74
C ILE A 271 -12.64 -12.80 -4.14
N VAL A 272 -13.40 -12.28 -5.11
CA VAL A 272 -12.87 -12.11 -6.47
C VAL A 272 -11.76 -11.06 -6.52
N SER A 273 -11.92 -9.94 -5.81
CA SER A 273 -10.87 -8.93 -5.73
C SER A 273 -9.63 -9.44 -4.98
N PHE A 274 -9.78 -10.35 -4.01
CA PHE A 274 -8.67 -10.96 -3.31
C PHE A 274 -7.81 -11.78 -4.29
N TYR A 275 -8.41 -12.59 -5.15
CA TYR A 275 -7.66 -13.37 -6.15
C TYR A 275 -7.17 -12.54 -7.34
N GLY A 276 -7.90 -11.49 -7.72
CA GLY A 276 -7.50 -10.56 -8.79
C GLY A 276 -6.21 -9.77 -8.53
N LYS A 277 -5.63 -9.82 -7.31
CA LYS A 277 -4.36 -9.17 -6.94
C LYS A 277 -3.12 -10.07 -7.13
N ASN A 278 -3.18 -11.04 -8.05
CA ASN A 278 -2.15 -12.07 -8.30
C ASN A 278 -1.96 -13.09 -7.16
N ASN A 279 -3.02 -13.36 -6.40
CA ASN A 279 -3.00 -14.44 -5.42
C ASN A 279 -3.31 -15.78 -6.12
N ILE A 280 -2.62 -16.83 -5.72
CA ILE A 280 -2.84 -18.18 -6.27
C ILE A 280 -4.20 -18.69 -5.81
N ILE A 281 -5.03 -19.08 -6.78
CA ILE A 281 -6.33 -19.71 -6.54
C ILE A 281 -6.07 -21.18 -6.17
N PRO A 282 -6.53 -21.67 -4.99
CA PRO A 282 -6.35 -23.06 -4.60
C PRO A 282 -7.32 -23.98 -5.37
N LYS A 283 -7.13 -25.30 -5.24
CA LYS A 283 -8.01 -26.30 -5.89
C LYS A 283 -9.45 -26.23 -5.38
N GLU A 284 -9.63 -25.92 -4.09
CA GLU A 284 -10.94 -25.85 -3.45
C GLU A 284 -11.05 -24.60 -2.56
N ILE A 285 -12.18 -23.89 -2.63
CA ILE A 285 -12.46 -22.70 -1.81
C ILE A 285 -13.72 -22.97 -1.01
N ILE A 286 -13.62 -22.82 0.31
CA ILE A 286 -14.73 -23.02 1.22
C ILE A 286 -15.33 -21.66 1.58
N VAL A 287 -16.62 -21.48 1.34
CA VAL A 287 -17.32 -20.21 1.52
C VAL A 287 -18.60 -20.35 2.36
N PRO A 288 -19.14 -19.24 2.92
CA PRO A 288 -20.41 -19.26 3.63
C PRO A 288 -21.60 -19.61 2.72
N LEU A 289 -22.65 -20.20 3.32
CA LEU A 289 -23.87 -20.64 2.61
C LEU A 289 -24.60 -19.55 1.81
N LYS A 290 -24.36 -18.26 2.11
CA LYS A 290 -25.01 -17.15 1.41
C LYS A 290 -24.42 -16.87 0.03
N ILE A 291 -23.25 -17.42 -0.29
CA ILE A 291 -22.52 -17.16 -1.54
C ILE A 291 -23.02 -18.08 -2.65
N ASP A 292 -23.09 -17.54 -3.87
CA ASP A 292 -23.44 -18.33 -5.06
C ASP A 292 -22.26 -19.21 -5.49
N LEU A 293 -22.38 -20.53 -5.30
CA LEU A 293 -21.30 -21.48 -5.58
C LEU A 293 -21.01 -21.61 -7.08
N ILE A 294 -22.05 -21.54 -7.93
CA ILE A 294 -21.93 -21.77 -9.37
C ILE A 294 -21.21 -20.56 -9.99
N LEU A 295 -21.73 -19.36 -9.73
CA LEU A 295 -21.15 -18.10 -10.18
C LEU A 295 -19.68 -17.98 -9.76
N MET A 296 -19.38 -18.26 -8.49
CA MET A 296 -18.02 -18.15 -7.97
C MET A 296 -17.07 -19.22 -8.53
N SER A 297 -17.56 -20.43 -8.79
CA SER A 297 -16.75 -21.48 -9.42
C SER A 297 -16.39 -21.13 -10.87
N GLU A 298 -17.33 -20.55 -11.62
CA GLU A 298 -17.09 -20.08 -12.98
C GLU A 298 -16.06 -18.93 -13.02
N ILE A 299 -16.24 -17.92 -12.15
CA ILE A 299 -15.36 -16.73 -12.16
C ILE A 299 -13.94 -17.07 -11.70
N LEU A 300 -13.80 -17.88 -10.65
CA LEU A 300 -12.48 -18.22 -10.09
C LEU A 300 -11.82 -19.40 -10.79
N ASN A 301 -12.55 -20.12 -11.65
CA ASN A 301 -12.10 -21.36 -12.29
C ASN A 301 -11.55 -22.38 -11.27
N ALA A 302 -12.27 -22.53 -10.15
CA ALA A 302 -11.90 -23.39 -9.02
C ALA A 302 -13.14 -24.01 -8.37
N LYS A 303 -12.97 -25.09 -7.61
CA LYS A 303 -14.09 -25.75 -6.93
C LYS A 303 -14.52 -24.94 -5.71
N VAL A 304 -15.64 -24.24 -5.78
CA VAL A 304 -16.20 -23.49 -4.64
C VAL A 304 -17.25 -24.34 -3.94
N ILE A 305 -17.10 -24.55 -2.62
CA ILE A 305 -18.01 -25.39 -1.83
C ILE A 305 -18.43 -24.71 -0.54
N ASN A 306 -19.53 -25.21 0.03
CA ASN A 306 -19.88 -24.97 1.43
C ASN A 306 -19.61 -26.23 2.27
N VAL A 307 -19.50 -26.07 3.59
CA VAL A 307 -19.30 -27.19 4.52
C VAL A 307 -20.28 -27.09 5.68
N GLN A 308 -20.89 -28.23 6.01
CA GLN A 308 -21.90 -28.31 7.08
C GLN A 308 -21.49 -29.26 8.22
N LYS A 309 -20.64 -30.26 7.95
CA LYS A 309 -20.19 -31.28 8.92
C LYS A 309 -18.72 -31.67 8.70
N GLY A 310 -18.13 -32.35 9.68
CA GLY A 310 -16.76 -32.90 9.62
C GLY A 310 -15.64 -31.92 9.96
N ASN A 311 -14.39 -32.32 9.73
CA ASN A 311 -13.20 -31.52 10.10
C ASN A 311 -13.10 -30.19 9.34
N LYS A 312 -13.53 -30.16 8.07
CA LYS A 312 -13.61 -28.91 7.30
C LYS A 312 -14.56 -27.89 7.94
N LYS A 313 -15.66 -28.36 8.54
CA LYS A 313 -16.61 -27.51 9.28
C LYS A 313 -15.99 -26.94 10.56
N LYS A 314 -15.22 -27.73 11.31
CA LYS A 314 -14.49 -27.22 12.49
C LYS A 314 -13.54 -26.07 12.13
N LEU A 315 -12.79 -26.20 11.03
CA LEU A 315 -11.95 -25.11 10.50
C LEU A 315 -12.77 -23.90 10.07
N PHE A 316 -13.90 -24.13 9.40
CA PHE A 316 -14.80 -23.05 8.99
C PHE A 316 -15.35 -22.28 10.19
N ASP A 317 -15.73 -22.95 11.27
CA ASP A 317 -16.20 -22.32 12.51
C ASP A 317 -15.08 -21.60 13.27
N MET A 318 -13.87 -22.15 13.25
CA MET A 318 -12.69 -21.47 13.76
C MET A 318 -12.42 -20.16 13.02
N ALA A 319 -12.58 -20.13 11.69
CA ALA A 319 -12.45 -18.91 10.89
C ALA A 319 -13.52 -17.86 11.28
N TYR A 320 -14.75 -18.28 11.58
CA TYR A 320 -15.80 -17.39 12.11
C TYR A 320 -15.41 -16.77 13.47
N ASN A 321 -14.91 -17.58 14.40
CA ASN A 321 -14.49 -17.11 15.71
C ASN A 321 -13.32 -16.11 15.60
N ASN A 322 -12.36 -16.37 14.70
CA ASN A 322 -11.28 -15.43 14.41
C ASN A 322 -11.81 -14.11 13.82
N ALA A 323 -12.83 -14.16 12.96
CA ALA A 323 -13.47 -12.96 12.42
C ALA A 323 -14.10 -12.11 13.52
N LYS A 324 -14.76 -12.75 14.49
CA LYS A 324 -15.35 -12.08 15.65
C LYS A 324 -14.29 -11.44 16.56
N ILE A 325 -13.23 -12.18 16.91
CA ILE A 325 -12.14 -11.67 17.75
C ILE A 325 -11.44 -10.48 17.07
N ASN A 326 -11.16 -10.60 15.77
CA ASN A 326 -10.55 -9.53 14.98
C ASN A 326 -11.43 -8.27 14.96
N TYR A 327 -12.75 -8.44 14.83
CA TYR A 327 -13.70 -7.33 14.92
C TYR A 327 -13.60 -6.62 16.28
N GLU A 328 -13.68 -7.36 17.38
CA GLU A 328 -13.69 -6.79 18.73
C GLU A 328 -12.39 -6.04 19.05
N LYS A 329 -11.26 -6.51 18.52
CA LYS A 329 -9.94 -5.89 18.69
C LYS A 329 -9.80 -4.57 17.93
N GLU A 330 -10.14 -4.55 16.65
CA GLU A 330 -9.79 -3.44 15.74
C GLU A 330 -10.89 -2.37 15.63
N ILE A 331 -12.14 -2.68 15.95
CA ILE A 331 -13.27 -1.75 15.72
C ILE A 331 -13.14 -0.43 16.53
N LYS A 332 -12.53 -0.47 17.71
CA LYS A 332 -12.29 0.73 18.53
C LYS A 332 -11.36 1.72 17.83
N LEU A 333 -10.31 1.22 17.18
CA LEU A 333 -9.38 2.04 16.40
C LEU A 333 -10.07 2.64 15.17
N ILE A 334 -10.93 1.86 14.51
CA ILE A 334 -11.69 2.31 13.34
C ILE A 334 -12.67 3.43 13.74
N TYR A 335 -13.42 3.27 14.83
CA TYR A 335 -14.34 4.31 15.30
C TYR A 335 -13.60 5.58 15.74
N ASN A 336 -12.46 5.45 16.40
CA ASN A 336 -11.63 6.61 16.76
C ASN A 336 -11.11 7.33 15.53
N ASN A 337 -10.71 6.60 14.47
CA ASN A 337 -10.28 7.21 13.22
C ASN A 337 -11.46 7.85 12.44
N GLU A 338 -12.66 7.24 12.44
CA GLU A 338 -13.83 7.83 11.78
C GLU A 338 -14.35 9.10 12.48
N SER A 339 -14.34 9.14 13.82
CA SER A 339 -14.71 10.35 14.57
C SER A 339 -13.69 11.49 14.34
N LEU A 340 -12.41 11.16 14.22
CA LEU A 340 -11.33 12.10 13.91
C LEU A 340 -11.28 12.57 12.44
N THR A 341 -12.02 11.93 11.52
CA THR A 341 -11.98 12.24 10.07
C THR A 341 -13.33 12.76 9.59
N ILE A 342 -14.32 11.88 9.47
CA ILE A 342 -15.64 12.21 8.90
C ILE A 342 -16.43 13.12 9.85
N GLY A 343 -16.38 12.83 11.17
CA GLY A 343 -17.05 13.66 12.18
C GLY A 343 -16.52 15.10 12.20
N ALA A 344 -15.20 15.26 12.16
CA ALA A 344 -14.54 16.56 12.07
C ALA A 344 -14.91 17.32 10.79
N ASN A 345 -15.02 16.61 9.67
CA ASN A 345 -15.30 17.20 8.37
C ASN A 345 -16.75 17.68 8.26
N GLU A 346 -17.73 16.95 8.79
CA GLU A 346 -19.13 17.40 8.86
C GLU A 346 -19.30 18.58 9.84
N GLU A 347 -18.55 18.59 10.95
CA GLU A 347 -18.50 19.72 11.88
C GLU A 347 -17.94 20.98 11.21
N LEU A 348 -16.80 20.86 10.49
CA LEU A 348 -16.20 21.96 9.73
C LEU A 348 -17.14 22.47 8.63
N LYS A 349 -17.80 21.56 7.90
CA LYS A 349 -18.83 21.90 6.89
C LYS A 349 -19.94 22.75 7.52
N SER A 350 -20.42 22.36 8.70
CA SER A 350 -21.50 23.06 9.41
C SER A 350 -21.05 24.44 9.88
N ILE A 351 -19.82 24.55 10.41
CA ILE A 351 -19.23 25.83 10.85
C ILE A 351 -19.11 26.82 9.68
N LEU A 352 -18.71 26.33 8.50
CA LEU A 352 -18.49 27.15 7.32
C LEU A 352 -19.74 27.35 6.45
N ASN A 353 -20.89 26.80 6.86
CA ASN A 353 -22.15 26.80 6.10
C ASN A 353 -21.99 26.32 4.64
N LEU A 354 -21.23 25.26 4.44
CA LEU A 354 -21.03 24.65 3.12
C LEU A 354 -22.10 23.61 2.81
N ASP A 355 -22.54 23.52 1.55
CA ASP A 355 -23.47 22.47 1.10
C ASP A 355 -22.81 21.08 1.09
N LYS A 356 -21.53 21.04 0.70
CA LYS A 356 -20.67 19.84 0.68
C LYS A 356 -19.24 20.21 1.10
N LEU A 357 -18.56 19.24 1.71
CA LEU A 357 -17.13 19.34 2.03
C LEU A 357 -16.51 17.96 1.83
N HIS A 358 -16.19 17.63 0.58
CA HIS A 358 -15.60 16.36 0.18
C HIS A 358 -14.09 16.49 -0.01
N ILE A 359 -13.63 17.54 -0.70
CA ILE A 359 -12.23 17.76 -1.04
C ILE A 359 -11.74 19.07 -0.43
N ILE A 360 -10.69 18.97 0.39
CA ILE A 360 -9.96 20.11 0.96
C ILE A 360 -8.57 20.13 0.34
N GLU A 361 -8.18 21.27 -0.25
CA GLU A 361 -6.80 21.50 -0.68
C GLU A 361 -6.15 22.52 0.25
N ALA A 362 -5.00 22.17 0.83
CA ALA A 362 -4.24 23.06 1.70
C ALA A 362 -2.89 23.40 1.09
N PHE A 363 -2.52 24.68 1.21
CA PHE A 363 -1.31 25.23 0.63
C PHE A 363 -0.40 25.81 1.72
N ASP A 364 0.89 25.50 1.63
CA ASP A 364 1.95 26.07 2.45
C ASP A 364 3.04 26.64 1.55
N ASN A 365 3.34 27.93 1.76
CA ASN A 365 4.41 28.67 1.12
C ASN A 365 5.50 28.88 2.18
N SER A 366 6.52 28.03 2.19
CA SER A 366 7.64 28.24 3.11
C SER A 366 8.80 28.93 2.40
N ASN A 367 9.25 30.04 2.98
CA ASN A 367 10.51 30.69 2.62
C ASN A 367 11.56 30.33 3.68
N LEU A 368 12.42 29.36 3.38
CA LEU A 368 13.60 29.08 4.20
C LEU A 368 14.82 29.61 3.44
N PHE A 369 15.41 30.70 3.95
CA PHE A 369 16.61 31.40 3.50
C PHE A 369 17.43 30.68 2.39
N GLY A 370 17.23 31.06 1.13
CA GLY A 370 17.95 30.51 -0.03
C GLY A 370 17.21 30.66 -1.35
N THR A 371 17.93 30.53 -2.47
CA THR A 371 17.59 30.91 -3.87
C THR A 371 16.39 30.18 -4.52
N PHE A 372 15.63 29.34 -3.79
CA PHE A 372 14.52 28.57 -4.37
C PHE A 372 13.27 28.61 -3.48
N THR A 373 12.26 29.35 -3.93
CA THR A 373 10.93 29.35 -3.31
C THR A 373 10.12 28.14 -3.79
N VAL A 374 9.55 27.38 -2.85
CA VAL A 374 8.66 26.27 -3.18
C VAL A 374 7.42 26.25 -2.32
N SER A 375 6.37 25.70 -2.91
CA SER A 375 5.08 25.51 -2.24
C SER A 375 4.65 24.06 -2.29
N GLY A 376 4.09 23.61 -1.18
CA GLY A 376 3.45 22.31 -1.04
C GLY A 376 1.94 22.46 -1.09
N MET A 377 1.29 21.52 -1.77
CA MET A 377 -0.15 21.35 -1.74
C MET A 377 -0.46 19.93 -1.31
N VAL A 378 -1.28 19.80 -0.26
CA VAL A 378 -1.84 18.52 0.19
C VAL A 378 -3.33 18.51 -0.04
N THR A 379 -3.87 17.33 -0.31
CA THR A 379 -5.30 17.13 -0.55
C THR A 379 -5.85 16.21 0.53
N PHE A 380 -6.96 16.59 1.14
CA PHE A 380 -7.73 15.75 2.04
C PHE A 380 -9.07 15.42 1.38
N ILE A 381 -9.46 14.16 1.42
CA ILE A 381 -10.74 13.66 0.91
C ILE A 381 -11.50 13.07 2.10
N ASP A 382 -12.69 13.59 2.38
CA ASP A 382 -13.53 13.21 3.54
C ASP A 382 -12.75 13.21 4.88
N GLY A 383 -11.93 14.23 5.12
CA GLY A 383 -11.11 14.37 6.33
C GLY A 383 -9.88 13.46 6.41
N SER A 384 -9.59 12.69 5.35
CA SER A 384 -8.41 11.79 5.27
C SER A 384 -7.40 12.27 4.23
N PRO A 385 -6.08 12.16 4.47
CA PRO A 385 -5.08 12.64 3.53
C PRO A 385 -5.02 11.77 2.25
N SER A 386 -5.03 12.40 1.07
CA SER A 386 -4.89 11.73 -0.23
C SER A 386 -3.50 11.98 -0.83
N LYS A 387 -2.51 11.20 -0.40
CA LYS A 387 -1.09 11.40 -0.78
C LYS A 387 -0.82 11.35 -2.29
N LYS A 388 -1.65 10.61 -3.04
CA LYS A 388 -1.57 10.54 -4.52
C LYS A 388 -1.90 11.88 -5.20
N ASP A 389 -2.67 12.72 -4.52
CA ASP A 389 -3.15 14.01 -5.04
C ASP A 389 -2.27 15.19 -4.61
N TYR A 390 -1.22 14.94 -3.82
CA TYR A 390 -0.29 15.98 -3.38
C TYR A 390 0.51 16.56 -4.56
N ARG A 391 0.81 17.85 -4.52
CA ARG A 391 1.54 18.55 -5.59
C ARG A 391 2.61 19.48 -5.02
N LYS A 392 3.71 19.56 -5.74
CA LYS A 392 4.87 20.42 -5.42
C LYS A 392 5.01 21.47 -6.50
N TYR A 393 5.22 22.71 -6.10
CA TYR A 393 5.41 23.82 -7.01
C TYR A 393 6.78 24.43 -6.75
N LYS A 394 7.62 24.45 -7.80
CA LYS A 394 8.85 25.23 -7.82
C LYS A 394 8.53 26.58 -8.45
N LEU A 395 8.87 27.64 -7.74
CA LEU A 395 8.67 29.03 -8.18
C LEU A 395 10.00 29.60 -8.69
N SER A 396 9.92 30.60 -9.56
CA SER A 396 11.09 31.06 -10.35
C SER A 396 11.60 32.44 -9.93
N PHE A 397 11.03 33.06 -8.90
CA PHE A 397 11.35 34.44 -8.50
C PHE A 397 12.25 34.48 -7.25
N ASP A 398 13.25 35.36 -7.25
CA ASP A 398 14.25 35.53 -6.18
C ASP A 398 13.80 36.43 -5.01
N LYS A 399 12.53 36.87 -4.98
CA LYS A 399 12.00 37.73 -3.90
C LYS A 399 11.07 36.96 -2.97
N ASN A 400 11.27 37.15 -1.66
CA ASN A 400 10.41 36.68 -0.57
C ASN A 400 9.04 37.39 -0.59
N ASP A 401 8.24 37.17 -1.63
CA ASP A 401 6.87 37.65 -1.73
C ASP A 401 5.91 36.44 -1.64
N ASP A 402 5.43 36.19 -0.42
CA ASP A 402 4.52 35.09 -0.10
C ASP A 402 3.17 35.22 -0.83
N VAL A 403 2.75 36.46 -1.12
CA VAL A 403 1.48 36.77 -1.80
C VAL A 403 1.61 36.46 -3.29
N ALA A 404 2.68 36.91 -3.93
CA ALA A 404 2.95 36.60 -5.33
C ALA A 404 3.13 35.09 -5.55
N SER A 405 3.83 34.43 -4.62
CA SER A 405 4.02 32.97 -4.61
C SER A 405 2.69 32.24 -4.53
N MET A 406 1.79 32.68 -3.64
CA MET A 406 0.44 32.12 -3.54
C MET A 406 -0.34 32.29 -4.84
N LYS A 407 -0.33 33.49 -5.44
CA LYS A 407 -1.04 33.74 -6.71
C LYS A 407 -0.57 32.81 -7.83
N GLU A 408 0.73 32.61 -8.00
CA GLU A 408 1.26 31.73 -9.04
C GLU A 408 0.82 30.27 -8.82
N VAL A 409 0.91 29.77 -7.59
CA VAL A 409 0.58 28.38 -7.25
C VAL A 409 -0.90 28.10 -7.48
N ILE A 410 -1.77 28.98 -6.96
CA ILE A 410 -3.22 28.89 -7.11
C ILE A 410 -3.57 28.95 -8.60
N TYR A 411 -2.98 29.88 -9.37
CA TYR A 411 -3.24 29.99 -10.81
C TYR A 411 -2.84 28.70 -11.54
N ARG A 412 -1.62 28.20 -11.31
CA ARG A 412 -1.14 26.97 -11.95
C ARG A 412 -1.98 25.75 -11.59
N ARG A 413 -2.43 25.64 -10.34
CA ARG A 413 -3.29 24.53 -9.89
C ARG A 413 -4.64 24.57 -10.59
N TYR A 414 -5.33 25.70 -10.52
CA TYR A 414 -6.73 25.80 -10.95
C TYR A 414 -6.90 26.00 -12.45
N PHE A 415 -5.94 26.62 -13.13
CA PHE A 415 -5.87 26.57 -14.59
C PHE A 415 -5.81 25.12 -15.09
N ARG A 416 -5.04 24.27 -14.41
CA ARG A 416 -4.95 22.85 -14.76
C ARG A 416 -6.20 22.07 -14.40
N VAL A 417 -6.89 22.42 -13.30
CA VAL A 417 -8.21 21.86 -12.98
C VAL A 417 -9.18 22.07 -14.14
N LEU A 418 -9.24 23.30 -14.67
CA LEU A 418 -10.09 23.65 -15.80
C LEU A 418 -9.65 22.93 -17.09
N LYS A 419 -8.35 23.00 -17.42
CA LYS A 419 -7.79 22.43 -18.66
C LYS A 419 -7.95 20.91 -18.74
N ASP A 420 -7.60 20.22 -17.65
CA ASP A 420 -7.60 18.76 -17.59
C ASP A 420 -8.95 18.20 -17.09
N LYS A 421 -9.95 19.06 -16.86
CA LYS A 421 -11.29 18.74 -16.34
C LYS A 421 -11.23 17.89 -15.06
N LEU A 422 -10.39 18.32 -14.11
CA LEU A 422 -10.24 17.66 -12.82
C LEU A 422 -11.36 18.07 -11.87
N VAL A 423 -11.51 17.32 -10.78
CA VAL A 423 -12.47 17.66 -9.71
C VAL A 423 -12.03 18.94 -9.02
N ILE A 424 -12.95 19.90 -8.92
CA ILE A 424 -12.78 21.18 -8.21
C ILE A 424 -12.92 20.91 -6.71
N PRO A 425 -12.02 21.42 -5.85
CA PRO A 425 -12.15 21.25 -4.39
C PRO A 425 -13.32 22.06 -3.83
N ASP A 426 -13.85 21.63 -2.69
CA ASP A 426 -14.94 22.34 -2.01
C ASP A 426 -14.40 23.43 -1.06
N LEU A 427 -13.17 23.27 -0.58
CA LEU A 427 -12.52 24.19 0.36
C LEU A 427 -11.02 24.30 0.07
N ILE A 428 -10.54 25.54 0.07
CA ILE A 428 -9.11 25.86 0.05
C ILE A 428 -8.70 26.39 1.42
N VAL A 429 -7.64 25.82 1.97
CA VAL A 429 -7.04 26.23 3.24
C VAL A 429 -5.67 26.85 2.95
N VAL A 430 -5.47 28.08 3.40
CA VAL A 430 -4.17 28.77 3.32
C VAL A 430 -3.61 29.01 4.72
N ASP A 431 -2.30 28.83 4.87
CA ASP A 431 -1.59 29.26 6.08
C ASP A 431 -1.40 30.78 6.04
N GLY A 432 -2.16 31.52 6.85
CA GLY A 432 -2.05 32.97 6.90
C GLY A 432 -3.35 33.74 7.13
N GLY A 433 -3.22 35.06 7.01
CA GLY A 433 -4.28 36.03 7.25
C GLY A 433 -4.97 36.51 5.97
N ASN A 434 -5.62 37.67 6.07
CA ASN A 434 -6.42 38.26 4.98
C ASN A 434 -5.64 38.41 3.66
N ASN A 435 -4.34 38.68 3.71
CA ASN A 435 -3.53 38.88 2.49
C ASN A 435 -3.46 37.61 1.64
N GLN A 436 -3.23 36.44 2.25
CA GLN A 436 -3.18 35.16 1.55
C GLN A 436 -4.54 34.75 1.00
N ILE A 437 -5.60 35.00 1.78
CA ILE A 437 -6.99 34.77 1.34
C ILE A 437 -7.30 35.61 0.11
N ASN A 438 -7.02 36.92 0.15
CA ASN A 438 -7.27 37.85 -0.95
C ASN A 438 -6.51 37.46 -2.22
N ALA A 439 -5.24 37.05 -2.06
CA ALA A 439 -4.42 36.58 -3.16
C ALA A 439 -5.02 35.36 -3.86
N CYS A 440 -5.54 34.41 -3.07
CA CYS A 440 -6.22 33.23 -3.59
C CYS A 440 -7.52 33.61 -4.30
N LYS A 441 -8.37 34.44 -3.67
CA LYS A 441 -9.66 34.87 -4.24
C LYS A 441 -9.49 35.63 -5.55
N GLU A 442 -8.55 36.57 -5.62
CA GLU A 442 -8.29 37.33 -6.86
C GLU A 442 -7.98 36.42 -8.05
N VAL A 443 -7.20 35.35 -7.83
CA VAL A 443 -6.87 34.38 -8.87
C VAL A 443 -8.07 33.50 -9.22
N LEU A 444 -8.83 33.04 -8.23
CA LEU A 444 -10.04 32.24 -8.46
C LEU A 444 -11.09 33.02 -9.24
N ASP A 445 -11.28 34.30 -8.90
CA ASP A 445 -12.19 35.22 -9.60
C ASP A 445 -11.74 35.40 -11.06
N SER A 446 -10.43 35.56 -11.30
CA SER A 446 -9.88 35.65 -12.67
C SER A 446 -10.11 34.39 -13.52
N LEU A 447 -10.31 33.24 -12.86
CA LEU A 447 -10.59 31.95 -13.48
C LEU A 447 -12.10 31.61 -13.47
N ASN A 448 -12.97 32.52 -13.00
CA ASN A 448 -14.40 32.29 -12.79
C ASN A 448 -14.70 31.03 -11.95
N LEU A 449 -13.90 30.78 -10.90
CA LEU A 449 -14.08 29.66 -9.98
C LEU A 449 -14.60 30.15 -8.63
N ASN A 450 -15.79 29.68 -8.24
CA ASN A 450 -16.37 29.98 -6.94
C ASN A 450 -16.04 28.87 -5.93
N ILE A 451 -14.88 28.98 -5.28
CA ILE A 451 -14.41 28.01 -4.28
C ILE A 451 -14.25 28.72 -2.93
N LYS A 452 -14.75 28.11 -1.84
CA LYS A 452 -14.60 28.67 -0.50
C LYS A 452 -13.12 28.66 -0.10
N VAL A 453 -12.63 29.80 0.39
CA VAL A 453 -11.27 29.95 0.91
C VAL A 453 -11.32 30.29 2.40
N ILE A 454 -10.50 29.62 3.21
CA ILE A 454 -10.30 29.96 4.61
C ILE A 454 -8.81 30.15 4.92
N GLY A 455 -8.52 31.08 5.83
CA GLY A 455 -7.22 31.19 6.47
C GLY A 455 -7.24 30.53 7.85
N VAL A 456 -6.19 29.82 8.21
CA VAL A 456 -6.02 29.28 9.57
C VAL A 456 -4.95 30.09 10.29
N LYS A 457 -5.32 30.76 11.39
CA LYS A 457 -4.39 31.52 12.23
C LYS A 457 -3.92 30.69 13.41
N LYS A 458 -2.62 30.70 13.65
CA LYS A 458 -1.96 29.96 14.74
C LYS A 458 -1.84 30.82 16.02
N ASP A 459 -1.88 30.19 17.19
CA ASP A 459 -1.57 30.82 18.47
C ASP A 459 -0.05 30.87 18.75
N THR A 460 0.35 31.38 19.91
CA THR A 460 1.77 31.47 20.34
C THR A 460 2.46 30.11 20.44
N ASN A 461 1.69 29.02 20.52
CA ASN A 461 2.20 27.65 20.56
C ASN A 461 2.10 26.96 19.19
N HIS A 462 1.98 27.73 18.10
CA HIS A 462 1.85 27.26 16.73
C HIS A 462 0.66 26.31 16.48
N SER A 463 -0.39 26.38 17.31
CA SER A 463 -1.60 25.57 17.15
C SER A 463 -2.73 26.38 16.51
N PRO A 464 -3.59 25.79 15.65
CA PRO A 464 -4.75 26.48 15.08
C PRO A 464 -5.66 27.08 16.15
N SER A 465 -5.92 28.38 16.11
CA SER A 465 -6.76 29.08 17.09
C SER A 465 -8.00 29.72 16.49
N PHE A 466 -7.89 30.25 15.27
CA PHE A 466 -9.00 30.87 14.55
C PHE A 466 -9.06 30.42 13.10
N ILE A 467 -10.27 30.26 12.60
CA ILE A 467 -10.56 30.23 11.16
C ILE A 467 -10.96 31.65 10.75
N ILE A 468 -10.34 32.15 9.69
CA ILE A 468 -10.76 33.38 9.02
C ILE A 468 -11.55 32.97 7.78
N ASP A 469 -12.84 33.25 7.78
CA ASP A 469 -13.71 32.98 6.62
C ASP A 469 -13.40 34.00 5.50
N GLY A 470 -13.01 33.53 4.32
CA GLY A 470 -12.65 34.40 3.21
C GLY A 470 -13.79 35.18 2.56
N ASP A 471 -15.05 34.91 2.89
CA ASP A 471 -16.19 35.65 2.33
C ASP A 471 -16.58 36.88 3.14
N ASN A 472 -16.44 36.81 4.46
CA ASN A 472 -16.87 37.86 5.39
C ASN A 472 -15.76 38.33 6.35
N TYR A 473 -14.57 37.72 6.28
CA TYR A 473 -13.41 37.97 7.16
C TYR A 473 -13.72 37.84 8.66
N LYS A 474 -14.76 37.10 9.02
CA LYS A 474 -15.08 36.81 10.42
C LYS A 474 -14.11 35.78 10.97
N ASN A 475 -13.65 36.03 12.19
CA ASN A 475 -12.87 35.08 12.96
C ASN A 475 -13.83 34.12 13.67
N ILE A 476 -13.66 32.83 13.42
CA ILE A 476 -14.37 31.76 14.10
C ILE A 476 -13.38 31.09 15.05
N GLU A 477 -13.68 31.14 16.35
CA GLU A 477 -12.84 30.53 17.38
C GLU A 477 -12.94 29.00 17.32
N ILE A 478 -11.79 28.34 17.44
CA ILE A 478 -11.69 26.88 17.39
C ILE A 478 -11.50 26.34 18.81
N ASP A 479 -12.46 25.55 19.31
CA ASP A 479 -12.27 24.83 20.56
C ASP A 479 -11.14 23.79 20.40
N LYS A 480 -10.09 23.90 21.22
CA LYS A 480 -8.93 22.99 21.23
C LYS A 480 -9.31 21.53 21.52
N LYS A 481 -10.49 21.27 22.09
CA LYS A 481 -11.01 19.92 22.33
C LYS A 481 -11.85 19.37 21.16
N SER A 482 -12.23 20.22 20.19
CA SER A 482 -13.08 19.85 19.05
C SER A 482 -12.38 18.91 18.08
N ASN A 483 -13.17 18.20 17.27
CA ASN A 483 -12.63 17.37 16.19
C ASN A 483 -12.13 18.25 15.03
N VAL A 484 -12.72 19.43 14.83
CA VAL A 484 -12.27 20.43 13.84
C VAL A 484 -10.85 20.90 14.13
N PHE A 485 -10.52 21.20 15.39
CA PHE A 485 -9.14 21.53 15.79
C PHE A 485 -8.16 20.45 15.35
N ARG A 486 -8.48 19.17 15.63
CA ARG A 486 -7.60 18.04 15.27
C ARG A 486 -7.46 17.85 13.76
N LEU A 487 -8.53 18.06 13.00
CA LEU A 487 -8.49 18.00 11.53
C LEU A 487 -7.61 19.10 10.95
N LEU A 488 -7.81 20.35 11.38
CA LEU A 488 -7.02 21.49 10.89
C LEU A 488 -5.55 21.36 11.28
N SER A 489 -5.24 20.93 12.51
CA SER A 489 -3.86 20.67 12.94
C SER A 489 -3.20 19.58 12.09
N ARG A 490 -3.93 18.52 11.74
CA ARG A 490 -3.42 17.47 10.84
C ARG A 490 -3.18 17.97 9.42
N ILE A 491 -4.07 18.82 8.90
CA ILE A 491 -3.90 19.43 7.58
C ILE A 491 -2.64 20.29 7.56
N ASP A 492 -2.47 21.13 8.58
CA ASP A 492 -1.32 22.02 8.75
C ASP A 492 0.01 21.25 8.87
N GLU A 493 0.05 20.25 9.76
CA GLU A 493 1.24 19.42 9.94
C GLU A 493 1.60 18.65 8.66
N GLU A 494 0.61 18.10 7.94
CA GLU A 494 0.86 17.34 6.71
C GLU A 494 1.36 18.25 5.57
N VAL A 495 0.78 19.44 5.40
CA VAL A 495 1.23 20.38 4.36
C VAL A 495 2.63 20.90 4.66
N HIS A 496 2.89 21.27 5.92
CA HIS A 496 4.20 21.75 6.36
C HIS A 496 5.29 20.69 6.17
N ASN A 497 5.04 19.45 6.63
CA ASN A 497 5.95 18.33 6.44
C ASN A 497 6.22 18.04 4.96
N TYR A 498 5.19 18.15 4.12
CA TYR A 498 5.32 17.92 2.69
C TYR A 498 6.21 18.98 2.02
N THR A 499 6.05 20.26 2.38
CA THR A 499 6.86 21.37 1.86
C THR A 499 8.30 21.30 2.37
N ILE A 500 8.53 21.07 3.67
CA ILE A 500 9.87 20.90 4.26
C ILE A 500 10.65 19.78 3.56
N ASN A 501 10.01 18.63 3.34
CA ASN A 501 10.66 17.51 2.67
C ASN A 501 11.03 17.86 1.22
N TYR A 502 10.26 18.72 0.54
CA TYR A 502 10.60 19.18 -0.79
C TYR A 502 11.77 20.17 -0.79
N HIS A 503 11.77 21.13 0.14
CA HIS A 503 12.88 22.05 0.36
C HIS A 503 14.19 21.32 0.61
N LYS A 504 14.19 20.32 1.51
CA LYS A 504 15.36 19.47 1.77
C LYS A 504 15.87 18.79 0.50
N GLN A 505 14.97 18.29 -0.35
CA GLN A 505 15.33 17.65 -1.63
C GLN A 505 15.91 18.64 -2.66
N ILE A 506 15.46 19.89 -2.69
CA ILE A 506 16.01 20.90 -3.60
C ILE A 506 17.34 21.42 -3.09
N ARG A 507 17.45 21.70 -1.79
CA ARG A 507 18.71 22.15 -1.16
C ARG A 507 19.80 21.11 -1.32
N SER A 508 19.50 19.83 -1.12
CA SER A 508 20.50 18.78 -1.35
C SER A 508 21.00 18.82 -2.80
N LYS A 509 20.11 18.96 -3.80
CA LYS A 509 20.50 19.07 -5.21
C LYS A 509 21.23 20.36 -5.56
N GLY A 510 20.83 21.50 -5.01
CA GLY A 510 21.45 22.81 -5.24
C GLY A 510 22.84 22.92 -4.61
N SER A 511 22.99 22.44 -3.38
CA SER A 511 24.29 22.35 -2.69
C SER A 511 25.23 21.38 -3.39
N ILE A 512 24.73 20.28 -3.98
CA ILE A 512 25.55 19.44 -4.84
C ILE A 512 26.00 20.21 -6.08
N SER A 513 25.10 20.94 -6.75
CA SER A 513 25.47 21.70 -7.95
C SER A 513 26.61 22.68 -7.66
N SER A 514 26.47 23.51 -6.63
CA SER A 514 27.47 24.55 -6.31
C SER A 514 28.83 23.99 -5.90
N VAL A 515 28.86 22.87 -5.19
CA VAL A 515 30.11 22.21 -4.81
C VAL A 515 30.77 21.54 -6.02
N LEU A 516 29.96 20.93 -6.89
CA LEU A 516 30.44 20.33 -8.13
C LEU A 516 30.83 21.38 -9.20
N ASP A 517 30.35 22.61 -9.08
CA ASP A 517 30.71 23.73 -9.98
C ASP A 517 32.16 24.18 -9.81
N ASN A 518 32.75 23.96 -8.64
CA ASN A 518 34.13 24.35 -8.32
C ASN A 518 35.20 23.38 -8.85
N ILE A 519 34.82 22.28 -9.50
CA ILE A 519 35.74 21.23 -9.96
C ILE A 519 35.97 21.32 -11.46
N ASN A 520 37.23 21.51 -11.83
CA ASN A 520 37.65 21.60 -13.23
C ASN A 520 37.45 20.25 -13.94
N GLY A 521 36.92 20.28 -15.17
CA GLY A 521 36.64 19.06 -15.95
C GLY A 521 35.30 18.38 -15.67
N LEU A 522 34.48 18.94 -14.77
CA LEU A 522 33.13 18.46 -14.45
C LEU A 522 32.04 19.28 -15.18
N GLY A 523 31.73 18.92 -16.43
CA GLY A 523 30.66 19.58 -17.19
C GLY A 523 29.24 19.22 -16.74
N GLU A 524 28.25 20.00 -17.19
CA GLU A 524 26.80 19.86 -16.89
C GLU A 524 26.25 18.42 -16.97
N VAL A 525 26.67 17.66 -17.98
CA VAL A 525 26.21 16.27 -18.21
C VAL A 525 26.71 15.32 -17.11
N ARG A 526 27.95 15.52 -16.66
CA ARG A 526 28.60 14.70 -15.62
C ARG A 526 28.05 15.04 -14.24
N LYS A 527 27.83 16.33 -13.96
CA LYS A 527 27.13 16.82 -12.76
C LYS A 527 25.76 16.16 -12.57
N LYS A 528 24.95 16.16 -13.63
CA LYS A 528 23.62 15.52 -13.60
C LYS A 528 23.67 14.02 -13.32
N LYS A 529 24.70 13.30 -13.80
CA LYS A 529 24.89 11.87 -13.51
C LYS A 529 25.22 11.63 -12.03
N LEU A 530 26.13 12.41 -11.46
CA LEU A 530 26.49 12.32 -10.04
C LEU A 530 25.31 12.65 -9.13
N ILE A 531 24.59 13.75 -9.40
CA ILE A 531 23.38 14.16 -8.67
C ILE A 531 22.31 13.06 -8.73
N LYS A 532 22.17 12.37 -9.87
CA LYS A 532 21.17 11.31 -10.05
C LYS A 532 21.51 10.02 -9.28
N LYS A 533 22.80 9.63 -9.20
CA LYS A 533 23.24 8.41 -8.48
C LYS A 533 23.28 8.63 -6.96
N TYR A 534 23.84 9.74 -6.49
CA TYR A 534 24.14 9.93 -5.06
C TYR A 534 23.15 10.84 -4.32
N GLY A 535 22.53 11.82 -4.98
CA GLY A 535 21.41 12.61 -4.44
C GLY A 535 21.73 13.62 -3.32
N SER A 536 22.86 13.51 -2.61
CA SER A 536 23.41 14.50 -1.65
C SER A 536 24.94 14.55 -1.69
N VAL A 537 25.56 15.67 -1.27
CA VAL A 537 27.03 15.84 -1.20
C VAL A 537 27.66 14.85 -0.25
N ASN A 538 27.07 14.63 0.94
CA ASN A 538 27.59 13.69 1.93
C ASN A 538 27.73 12.27 1.35
N LYS A 539 26.77 11.84 0.52
CA LYS A 539 26.83 10.52 -0.15
C LYS A 539 27.89 10.45 -1.24
N ILE A 540 28.29 11.58 -1.82
CA ILE A 540 29.41 11.65 -2.77
C ILE A 540 30.73 11.62 -2.01
N LYS A 541 30.80 12.27 -0.84
CA LYS A 541 31.98 12.26 0.06
C LYS A 541 32.25 10.87 0.64
N GLU A 542 31.20 10.08 0.91
CA GLU A 542 31.30 8.69 1.38
C GLU A 542 31.59 7.68 0.26
N ALA A 543 31.49 8.08 -1.01
CA ALA A 543 31.69 7.18 -2.14
C ALA A 543 33.18 7.03 -2.46
N GLU A 544 33.64 5.79 -2.64
CA GLU A 544 35.03 5.54 -3.01
C GLU A 544 35.34 6.04 -4.44
N VAL A 545 36.60 6.44 -4.67
CA VAL A 545 37.06 7.00 -5.96
C VAL A 545 36.71 6.09 -7.14
N TYR A 546 36.76 4.77 -6.97
CA TYR A 546 36.42 3.82 -8.03
C TYR A 546 34.94 3.88 -8.44
N GLU A 547 34.01 4.13 -7.50
CA GLU A 547 32.59 4.24 -7.79
C GLU A 547 32.24 5.55 -8.50
N LEU A 548 32.98 6.62 -8.19
CA LEU A 548 32.90 7.90 -8.87
C LEU A 548 33.47 7.79 -10.30
N ALA A 549 34.55 7.04 -10.47
CA ALA A 549 35.21 6.81 -11.76
C ALA A 549 34.34 6.03 -12.77
N GLU A 550 33.29 5.33 -12.32
CA GLU A 550 32.29 4.74 -13.22
C GLU A 550 31.46 5.80 -13.97
N LEU A 551 31.30 6.99 -13.37
CA LEU A 551 30.45 8.05 -13.90
C LEU A 551 31.22 9.19 -14.54
N ILE A 552 32.43 9.44 -14.08
CA ILE A 552 33.30 10.54 -14.51
C ILE A 552 34.74 10.02 -14.71
N PRO A 553 35.59 10.68 -15.51
CA PRO A 553 36.97 10.24 -15.70
C PRO A 553 37.73 10.14 -14.38
N LEU A 554 38.60 9.13 -14.25
CA LEU A 554 39.33 8.82 -13.01
C LEU A 554 40.03 10.04 -12.39
N LYS A 555 40.74 10.84 -13.21
CA LYS A 555 41.39 12.08 -12.74
C LYS A 555 40.42 13.08 -12.11
N VAL A 556 39.22 13.22 -12.66
CA VAL A 556 38.19 14.14 -12.13
C VAL A 556 37.52 13.54 -10.89
N ALA A 557 37.45 12.21 -10.78
CA ALA A 557 36.96 11.52 -9.58
C ALA A 557 37.92 11.68 -8.39
N GLU A 558 39.22 11.57 -8.64
CA GLU A 558 40.27 11.82 -7.65
C GLU A 558 40.23 13.27 -7.16
N GLU A 559 40.16 14.24 -8.07
CA GLU A 559 40.07 15.67 -7.75
C GLU A 559 38.80 16.01 -6.96
N LEU A 560 37.66 15.45 -7.35
CA LEU A 560 36.37 15.58 -6.63
C LEU A 560 36.43 14.99 -5.22
N HIS A 561 36.97 13.79 -5.07
CA HIS A 561 37.07 13.12 -3.78
C HIS A 561 38.03 13.87 -2.85
N GLN A 562 39.14 14.37 -3.39
CA GLN A 562 40.10 15.16 -2.63
C GLN A 562 39.47 16.47 -2.16
N TYR A 563 38.84 17.23 -3.07
CA TYR A 563 38.17 18.50 -2.76
C TYR A 563 37.12 18.34 -1.64
N LEU A 564 36.30 17.29 -1.70
CA LEU A 564 35.27 17.00 -0.69
C LEU A 564 35.81 16.48 0.65
N SER A 565 37.05 15.98 0.67
CA SER A 565 37.69 15.46 1.89
C SER A 565 38.48 16.53 2.65
N SER A 566 38.89 17.61 1.97
CA SER A 566 39.63 18.74 2.54
C SER A 566 38.78 19.85 3.16
N ASP A 567 37.47 19.88 2.88
CA ASP A 567 36.43 20.65 3.59
C ASP A 567 35.68 19.74 4.59
#